data_AF-A0A7J2LUX8-F1
#
_entry.id   AF-A0A7J2LUX8-F1
#
_cell.length_a   1.000
_cell.length_b   1.000
_cell.length_c   1.000
_cell.angle_alpha   90.00
_cell.angle_beta   90.00
_cell.angle_gamma   90.00
#
_symmetry.space_group_name_H-M   'P 1'
#
loop_
_entity.id
_entity.type
_entity.pdbx_description
1 polymer ?
#
loop_
_entity_poly.entity_id
_entity_poly.type
_entity_poly.pdbx_seq_one_letter_code
_entity_poly.pdbx_strand_id
1 'polypeptide(L)'
;SVVKIDIGVHIDGYIVDTATTVCFNSEYEEMVRTSRIALETAIRTIRPGISTSDLGSKIQRVIENRGFKPISNLTGHQIGRYMIHAGKSLPNVSHVSFRKIHEGEIYAIEPFVTTPNARGRVIEGKEAHIFRLLKRKKFKLRESRRLLTFIERKFRTLPFAKRWLIKDHILNEFAFTHLLESKCLMAYPIFIEESGQWVAQFEHTVYIDKSGAVVLT
;
A
#
# COMPACT_ATOMS: atom_id res chain seq x y z
N SER A 1 -21.65 -5.19 3.39
CA SER A 1 -20.40 -4.40 3.53
C SER A 1 -19.41 -4.82 2.47
N VAL A 2 -18.40 -3.98 2.17
CA VAL A 2 -17.26 -4.32 1.31
C VAL A 2 -15.99 -4.16 2.14
N VAL A 3 -15.28 -5.26 2.38
CA VAL A 3 -14.16 -5.29 3.35
C VAL A 3 -12.88 -5.65 2.63
N LYS A 4 -11.92 -4.72 2.61
CA LYS A 4 -10.55 -4.99 2.15
C LYS A 4 -9.76 -5.61 3.28
N ILE A 5 -9.14 -6.74 3.03
CA ILE A 5 -8.23 -7.44 3.95
C ILE A 5 -6.87 -7.40 3.28
N ASP A 6 -5.94 -6.69 3.91
CA ASP A 6 -4.60 -6.38 3.40
C ASP A 6 -3.57 -6.86 4.43
N ILE A 7 -2.66 -7.73 4.00
CA ILE A 7 -1.80 -8.55 4.84
C ILE A 7 -0.36 -8.51 4.34
N GLY A 8 0.51 -7.99 5.21
CA GLY A 8 1.97 -8.07 5.05
C GLY A 8 2.61 -9.14 5.93
N VAL A 9 3.54 -9.91 5.36
CA VAL A 9 4.43 -10.84 6.07
C VAL A 9 5.87 -10.59 5.66
N HIS A 10 6.84 -10.81 6.56
CA HIS A 10 8.25 -10.79 6.18
C HIS A 10 9.06 -11.90 6.83
N ILE A 11 10.11 -12.36 6.14
CA ILE A 11 11.19 -13.19 6.69
C ILE A 11 12.49 -12.45 6.47
N ASP A 12 13.22 -12.12 7.53
CA ASP A 12 14.48 -11.36 7.47
C ASP A 12 14.44 -10.08 6.61
N GLY A 13 13.27 -9.45 6.56
CA GLY A 13 12.99 -8.23 5.81
C GLY A 13 12.63 -8.44 4.34
N TYR A 14 12.60 -9.67 3.83
CA TYR A 14 11.95 -9.99 2.55
C TYR A 14 10.45 -10.00 2.78
N ILE A 15 9.74 -9.08 2.11
CA ILE A 15 8.34 -8.78 2.38
C ILE A 15 7.48 -9.40 1.27
N VAL A 16 6.34 -9.95 1.66
CA VAL A 16 5.19 -10.15 0.79
C VAL A 16 4.03 -9.31 1.32
N ASP A 17 3.33 -8.70 0.39
CA ASP A 17 2.14 -7.86 0.57
C ASP A 17 1.03 -8.37 -0.35
N THR A 18 -0.16 -8.57 0.20
CA THR A 18 -1.30 -9.09 -0.55
C THR A 18 -2.61 -8.67 0.09
N ALA A 19 -3.60 -8.47 -0.76
CA ALA A 19 -4.90 -8.02 -0.34
C ALA A 19 -6.02 -8.68 -1.16
N THR A 20 -7.17 -8.81 -0.52
CA THR A 20 -8.40 -9.27 -1.13
C THR A 20 -9.58 -8.47 -0.62
N THR A 21 -10.64 -8.38 -1.40
CA THR A 21 -11.89 -7.77 -0.95
C THR A 21 -12.97 -8.83 -0.74
N VAL A 22 -13.48 -8.92 0.47
CA VAL A 22 -14.65 -9.74 0.83
C VAL A 22 -15.91 -8.90 0.71
N CYS A 23 -16.86 -9.36 -0.09
CA CYS A 23 -18.11 -8.66 -0.36
C CYS A 23 -19.28 -9.34 0.35
N PHE A 24 -20.01 -8.58 1.16
CA PHE A 24 -21.26 -9.00 1.80
C PHE A 24 -22.47 -8.20 1.27
N ASN A 25 -22.29 -7.44 0.19
CA ASN A 25 -23.37 -6.78 -0.54
C ASN A 25 -23.23 -7.12 -2.02
N SER A 26 -24.18 -7.88 -2.56
CA SER A 26 -24.18 -8.35 -3.94
C SER A 26 -24.13 -7.22 -4.98
N GLU A 27 -24.59 -6.01 -4.62
CA GLU A 27 -24.49 -4.80 -5.47
C GLU A 27 -23.04 -4.48 -5.90
N TYR A 28 -22.05 -4.84 -5.09
CA TYR A 28 -20.64 -4.52 -5.33
C TYR A 28 -19.80 -5.71 -5.81
N GLU A 29 -20.39 -6.88 -6.07
CA GLU A 29 -19.66 -8.07 -6.52
C GLU A 29 -18.92 -7.83 -7.85
N GLU A 30 -19.55 -7.13 -8.80
CA GLU A 30 -18.90 -6.83 -10.08
C GLU A 30 -17.76 -5.80 -9.95
N MET A 31 -17.84 -4.89 -8.97
CA MET A 31 -16.74 -3.97 -8.64
C MET A 31 -15.54 -4.74 -8.08
N VAL A 32 -15.80 -5.67 -7.16
CA VAL A 32 -14.81 -6.56 -6.56
C VAL A 32 -14.15 -7.45 -7.63
N ARG A 33 -14.96 -8.06 -8.49
CA ARG A 33 -14.49 -8.85 -9.64
C ARG A 33 -13.63 -8.01 -10.59
N THR A 34 -13.99 -6.75 -10.82
CA THR A 34 -13.23 -5.84 -11.68
C THR A 34 -11.85 -5.55 -11.13
N SER A 35 -11.71 -5.36 -9.82
CA SER A 35 -10.39 -5.19 -9.18
C SER A 35 -9.51 -6.44 -9.35
N ARG A 36 -10.06 -7.64 -9.17
CA ARG A 36 -9.33 -8.90 -9.45
C ARG A 36 -8.88 -9.03 -10.91
N ILE A 37 -9.76 -8.74 -11.87
CA ILE A 37 -9.43 -8.81 -13.30
C ILE A 37 -8.36 -7.77 -13.69
N ALA A 38 -8.39 -6.58 -13.06
CA ALA A 38 -7.37 -5.57 -13.25
C ALA A 38 -6.00 -6.07 -12.75
N LEU A 39 -5.96 -6.76 -11.60
CA LEU A 39 -4.73 -7.34 -11.05
C LEU A 39 -4.17 -8.43 -11.97
N GLU A 40 -5.02 -9.36 -12.41
CA GLU A 40 -4.63 -10.42 -13.36
C GLU A 40 -4.10 -9.84 -14.68
N THR A 41 -4.68 -8.73 -15.14
CA THR A 41 -4.20 -8.05 -16.34
C THR A 41 -2.86 -7.37 -16.12
N ALA A 42 -2.64 -6.76 -14.95
CA ALA A 42 -1.35 -6.17 -14.59
C ALA A 42 -0.25 -7.24 -14.50
N ILE A 43 -0.50 -8.36 -13.83
CA ILE A 43 0.45 -9.48 -13.69
C ILE A 43 0.86 -10.06 -15.05
N ARG A 44 -0.09 -10.27 -15.97
CA ARG A 44 0.22 -10.76 -17.35
C ARG A 44 0.97 -9.72 -18.20
N THR A 45 0.86 -8.45 -17.82
CA THR A 45 1.42 -7.33 -18.58
C THR A 45 2.84 -7.03 -18.16
N ILE A 46 3.09 -6.99 -16.84
CA ILE A 46 4.33 -6.51 -16.26
C ILE A 46 5.50 -7.43 -16.63
N ARG A 47 6.59 -6.82 -17.11
CA ARG A 47 7.81 -7.49 -17.56
C ARG A 47 8.95 -6.48 -17.63
N PRO A 48 10.23 -6.91 -17.66
CA PRO A 48 11.34 -5.99 -17.86
C PRO A 48 11.15 -5.09 -19.09
N GLY A 49 11.44 -3.80 -18.93
CA GLY A 49 11.40 -2.80 -20.01
C GLY A 49 10.07 -2.07 -20.20
N ILE A 50 8.94 -2.59 -19.70
CA ILE A 50 7.66 -1.87 -19.75
C ILE A 50 7.73 -0.62 -18.86
N SER A 51 7.12 0.48 -19.29
CA SER A 51 7.01 1.67 -18.45
C SER A 51 5.91 1.51 -17.39
N THR A 52 6.05 2.19 -16.25
CA THR A 52 4.98 2.21 -15.23
C THR A 52 3.71 2.91 -15.75
N SER A 53 3.86 3.83 -16.70
CA SER A 53 2.76 4.51 -17.39
C SER A 53 1.93 3.53 -18.23
N ASP A 54 2.58 2.70 -19.05
CA ASP A 54 1.91 1.72 -19.91
C ASP A 54 1.16 0.66 -19.09
N LEU A 55 1.74 0.24 -17.96
CA LEU A 55 1.06 -0.66 -17.02
C LEU A 55 -0.21 -0.01 -16.46
N GLY A 56 -0.11 1.25 -16.00
CA GLY A 56 -1.27 2.01 -15.51
C GLY A 56 -2.35 2.22 -16.55
N SER A 57 -1.97 2.51 -17.79
CA SER A 57 -2.92 2.65 -18.91
C SER A 57 -3.71 1.36 -19.16
N LYS A 58 -3.06 0.20 -19.07
CA LYS A 58 -3.71 -1.11 -19.22
C LYS A 58 -4.66 -1.42 -18.07
N ILE A 59 -4.24 -1.13 -16.83
CA ILE A 59 -5.09 -1.28 -15.64
C ILE A 59 -6.34 -0.38 -15.75
N GLN A 60 -6.13 0.90 -16.05
CA GLN A 60 -7.20 1.88 -16.24
C GLN A 60 -8.22 1.42 -17.28
N ARG A 61 -7.75 1.03 -18.47
CA ARG A 61 -8.63 0.61 -19.56
C ARG A 61 -9.48 -0.60 -19.19
N VAL A 62 -8.93 -1.57 -18.45
CA VAL A 62 -9.69 -2.73 -17.98
C VAL A 62 -10.80 -2.31 -17.02
N ILE A 63 -10.49 -1.40 -16.08
CA ILE A 63 -11.45 -0.94 -15.08
C ILE A 63 -12.57 -0.13 -15.73
N GLU A 64 -12.22 0.83 -16.60
CA GLU A 64 -13.16 1.73 -17.28
C GLU A 64 -14.05 0.98 -18.27
N ASN A 65 -13.52 0.02 -19.05
CA ASN A 65 -14.31 -0.81 -19.96
C ASN A 65 -15.36 -1.67 -19.25
N ARG A 66 -15.18 -1.93 -17.95
CA ARG A 66 -16.16 -2.64 -17.12
C ARG A 66 -17.14 -1.69 -16.44
N GLY A 67 -17.09 -0.41 -16.76
CA GLY A 67 -17.98 0.63 -16.24
C GLY A 67 -17.58 1.18 -14.87
N PHE A 68 -16.42 0.81 -14.33
CA PHE A 68 -15.96 1.27 -13.01
C PHE A 68 -14.89 2.35 -13.13
N LYS A 69 -14.46 2.90 -11.99
CA LYS A 69 -13.44 3.96 -11.94
C LYS A 69 -12.23 3.50 -11.12
N PRO A 70 -10.99 3.66 -11.62
CA PRO A 70 -9.79 3.43 -10.82
C PRO A 70 -9.60 4.55 -9.79
N ILE A 71 -9.00 4.23 -8.64
CA ILE A 71 -8.47 5.25 -7.74
C ILE A 71 -7.14 5.76 -8.32
N SER A 72 -7.10 7.04 -8.67
CA SER A 72 -5.98 7.64 -9.41
C SER A 72 -4.73 7.94 -8.56
N ASN A 73 -4.89 8.17 -7.25
CA ASN A 73 -3.83 8.56 -6.34
C ASN A 73 -3.48 7.48 -5.29
N LEU A 74 -3.89 6.23 -5.52
CA LEU A 74 -3.36 5.05 -4.85
C LEU A 74 -2.78 4.11 -5.91
N THR A 75 -1.62 3.55 -5.61
CA THR A 75 -0.77 2.88 -6.58
C THR A 75 -0.05 1.73 -5.91
N GLY A 76 0.21 0.65 -6.66
CA GLY A 76 1.20 -0.34 -6.26
C GLY A 76 2.59 0.26 -6.11
N HIS A 77 3.52 -0.52 -5.59
CA HIS A 77 4.83 -0.02 -5.25
C HIS A 77 5.92 -1.08 -5.33
N GLN A 78 7.15 -0.62 -5.58
CA GLN A 78 8.33 -1.45 -5.45
C GLN A 78 8.56 -1.78 -3.99
N ILE A 79 8.97 -3.02 -3.74
CA ILE A 79 9.32 -3.54 -2.41
C ILE A 79 10.82 -3.77 -2.36
N GLY A 80 11.42 -3.40 -1.23
CA GLY A 80 12.82 -3.66 -0.91
C GLY A 80 12.96 -4.33 0.46
N ARG A 81 14.17 -4.77 0.79
CA ARG A 81 14.41 -5.43 2.09
C ARG A 81 14.17 -4.46 3.24
N TYR A 82 13.28 -4.81 4.17
CA TYR A 82 12.77 -3.96 5.26
C TYR A 82 12.12 -2.64 4.79
N MET A 83 11.78 -2.52 3.52
CA MET A 83 11.29 -1.29 2.92
C MET A 83 10.09 -1.59 2.05
N ILE A 84 8.90 -1.45 2.64
CA ILE A 84 7.64 -1.75 1.95
C ILE A 84 7.45 -0.86 0.70
N HIS A 85 7.79 0.44 0.80
CA HIS A 85 7.79 1.38 -0.32
C HIS A 85 9.22 1.76 -0.71
N ALA A 86 9.77 1.11 -1.75
CA ALA A 86 11.17 1.26 -2.20
C ALA A 86 11.37 2.27 -3.36
N GLY A 87 10.30 2.94 -3.80
CA GLY A 87 10.41 4.22 -4.51
C GLY A 87 9.89 4.26 -5.95
N LYS A 88 9.68 3.14 -6.65
CA LYS A 88 8.88 3.11 -7.89
C LYS A 88 7.42 2.84 -7.53
N SER A 89 6.50 3.58 -8.16
CA SER A 89 5.05 3.37 -8.05
C SER A 89 4.51 2.72 -9.31
N LEU A 90 3.52 1.83 -9.14
CA LEU A 90 2.75 1.18 -10.19
C LEU A 90 1.34 1.79 -10.19
N PRO A 91 1.10 2.80 -11.04
CA PRO A 91 -0.17 3.53 -11.03
C PRO A 91 -1.35 2.64 -11.47
N ASN A 92 -2.56 3.01 -11.04
CA ASN A 92 -3.80 2.44 -11.55
C ASN A 92 -4.41 3.23 -12.72
N VAL A 93 -3.77 4.35 -13.07
CA VAL A 93 -4.13 5.24 -14.16
C VAL A 93 -2.91 5.56 -15.02
N SER A 94 -3.15 5.92 -16.27
CA SER A 94 -2.11 6.51 -17.10
C SER A 94 -1.58 7.80 -16.46
N HIS A 95 -0.26 7.94 -16.38
CA HIS A 95 0.41 9.17 -15.95
C HIS A 95 1.72 9.33 -16.71
N VAL A 96 2.24 10.55 -16.80
CA VAL A 96 3.52 10.79 -17.47
C VAL A 96 4.66 10.30 -16.56
N SER A 97 5.29 9.19 -16.93
CA SER A 97 6.47 8.64 -16.26
C SER A 97 7.33 7.87 -17.24
N PHE A 98 8.64 8.08 -17.15
CA PHE A 98 9.66 7.38 -17.94
C PHE A 98 10.29 6.21 -17.16
N ARG A 99 9.82 5.92 -15.94
CA ARG A 99 10.34 4.82 -15.14
C ARG A 99 9.94 3.49 -15.76
N LYS A 100 10.93 2.62 -15.93
CA LYS A 100 10.74 1.26 -16.46
C LYS A 100 10.88 0.22 -15.36
N ILE A 101 10.21 -0.91 -15.55
CA ILE A 101 10.38 -2.12 -14.74
C ILE A 101 11.68 -2.82 -15.14
N HIS A 102 12.40 -3.36 -14.17
CA HIS A 102 13.67 -4.06 -14.38
C HIS A 102 13.60 -5.50 -13.81
N GLU A 103 14.36 -6.40 -14.43
CA GLU A 103 14.59 -7.74 -13.90
C GLU A 103 15.19 -7.66 -12.48
N GLY A 104 14.77 -8.58 -11.60
CA GLY A 104 15.23 -8.65 -10.21
C GLY A 104 14.46 -7.78 -9.23
N GLU A 105 13.56 -6.91 -9.71
CA GLU A 105 12.74 -6.06 -8.85
C GLU A 105 11.53 -6.83 -8.27
N ILE A 106 11.08 -6.40 -7.09
CA ILE A 106 9.88 -6.93 -6.43
C ILE A 106 8.84 -5.82 -6.36
N TYR A 107 7.59 -6.14 -6.64
CA TYR A 107 6.49 -5.18 -6.63
C TYR A 107 5.24 -5.74 -5.95
N ALA A 108 4.58 -4.88 -5.18
CA ALA A 108 3.16 -5.00 -4.87
C ALA A 108 2.36 -4.39 -6.03
N ILE A 109 1.46 -5.17 -6.63
CA ILE A 109 0.54 -4.72 -7.67
C ILE A 109 -0.86 -4.69 -7.06
N GLU A 110 -1.44 -3.49 -6.89
CA GLU A 110 -2.68 -3.30 -6.12
C GLU A 110 -3.65 -2.34 -6.83
N PRO A 111 -4.48 -2.84 -7.75
CA PRO A 111 -5.56 -2.07 -8.33
C PRO A 111 -6.70 -1.79 -7.36
N PHE A 112 -6.96 -0.50 -7.15
CA PHE A 112 -8.11 -0.01 -6.42
C PHE A 112 -9.21 0.42 -7.38
N VAL A 113 -10.41 -0.13 -7.19
CA VAL A 113 -11.59 0.12 -8.03
C VAL A 113 -12.71 0.68 -7.17
N THR A 114 -13.37 1.72 -7.67
CA THR A 114 -14.53 2.36 -7.03
C THR A 114 -15.71 2.44 -7.99
N THR A 115 -16.86 2.85 -7.46
CA THR A 115 -18.11 2.98 -8.21
C THR A 115 -18.00 4.05 -9.32
N PRO A 116 -18.85 3.98 -10.36
CA PRO A 116 -18.78 4.90 -11.51
C PRO A 116 -18.99 6.38 -11.12
N ASN A 117 -19.89 6.60 -10.16
CA ASN A 117 -20.26 7.93 -9.66
C ASN A 117 -19.28 8.49 -8.62
N ALA A 118 -18.28 7.70 -8.21
CA ALA A 118 -17.26 8.13 -7.26
C ALA A 118 -16.36 9.22 -7.83
N ARG A 119 -15.59 9.90 -6.99
CA ARG A 119 -14.57 10.83 -7.46
C ARG A 119 -13.41 10.10 -8.16
N GLY A 120 -13.03 8.92 -7.66
CA GLY A 120 -11.88 8.18 -8.20
C GLY A 120 -10.54 8.65 -7.62
N ARG A 121 -10.56 9.16 -6.38
CA ARG A 121 -9.38 9.50 -5.60
C ARG A 121 -9.67 9.38 -4.11
N VAL A 122 -8.63 9.17 -3.33
CA VAL A 122 -8.72 9.18 -1.86
C VAL A 122 -8.24 10.50 -1.28
N ILE A 123 -8.76 10.83 -0.10
CA ILE A 123 -8.32 11.91 0.77
C ILE A 123 -7.86 11.33 2.11
N GLU A 124 -7.01 12.06 2.82
CA GLU A 124 -6.58 11.72 4.17
C GLU A 124 -7.71 11.98 5.16
N GLY A 125 -8.04 10.97 5.97
CA GLY A 125 -8.90 11.08 7.12
C GLY A 125 -8.18 11.72 8.31
N LYS A 126 -8.94 11.99 9.38
CA LYS A 126 -8.42 12.63 10.61
C LYS A 126 -7.64 11.67 11.51
N GLU A 127 -7.83 10.37 11.32
CA GLU A 127 -7.26 9.34 12.17
C GLU A 127 -6.08 8.64 11.50
N ALA A 128 -5.11 8.22 12.31
CA ALA A 128 -4.01 7.35 11.90
C ALA A 128 -3.78 6.26 12.94
N HIS A 129 -3.75 5.02 12.48
CA HIS A 129 -3.53 3.84 13.34
C HIS A 129 -2.21 3.13 13.03
N ILE A 130 -1.58 3.48 11.90
CA ILE A 130 -0.35 2.89 11.37
C ILE A 130 0.72 3.96 11.30
N PHE A 131 1.94 3.59 11.70
CA PHE A 131 3.07 4.50 11.83
C PHE A 131 4.35 3.84 11.34
N ARG A 132 5.37 4.64 11.02
CA ARG A 132 6.69 4.12 10.62
C ARG A 132 7.81 4.98 11.16
N LEU A 133 8.93 4.36 11.52
CA LEU A 133 10.17 5.06 11.81
C LEU A 133 10.75 5.67 10.52
N LEU A 134 10.76 7.00 10.42
CA LEU A 134 11.37 7.74 9.31
C LEU A 134 12.87 7.92 9.49
N LYS A 135 13.25 8.34 10.70
CA LYS A 135 14.64 8.65 11.03
C LYS A 135 14.88 8.60 12.51
N ARG A 136 16.11 8.28 12.87
CA ARG A 136 16.57 8.30 14.25
C ARG A 136 16.96 9.73 14.67
N LYS A 137 16.60 10.10 15.90
CA LYS A 137 17.08 11.30 16.58
C LYS A 137 17.49 10.98 18.00
N LYS A 138 18.33 11.84 18.58
CA LYS A 138 18.67 11.80 20.01
C LYS A 138 17.66 12.66 20.78
N PHE A 139 17.07 12.10 21.83
CA PHE A 139 16.13 12.80 22.71
C PHE A 139 16.71 12.98 24.11
N LYS A 140 16.42 14.09 24.79
CA LYS A 140 16.74 14.29 26.22
C LYS A 140 15.76 13.60 27.15
N LEU A 141 14.50 13.48 26.74
CA LEU A 141 13.46 12.78 27.50
C LEU A 141 13.71 11.26 27.51
N ARG A 142 13.68 10.65 28.69
CA ARG A 142 13.97 9.21 28.88
C ARG A 142 12.93 8.34 28.19
N GLU A 143 11.67 8.74 28.26
CA GLU A 143 10.49 8.06 27.76
C GLU A 143 10.51 8.03 26.23
N SER A 144 10.77 9.17 25.57
CA SER A 144 10.95 9.23 24.10
C SER A 144 12.13 8.39 23.62
N ARG A 145 13.26 8.41 24.34
CA ARG A 145 14.41 7.53 23.99
C ARG A 145 14.04 6.06 24.10
N ARG A 146 13.38 5.67 25.20
CA ARG A 146 12.97 4.29 25.46
C ARG A 146 12.02 3.80 24.37
N LEU A 147 11.00 4.59 24.05
CA LEU A 147 10.02 4.26 23.02
C LEU A 147 10.64 4.18 21.63
N LEU A 148 11.48 5.15 21.25
CA LEU A 148 12.18 5.12 19.96
C LEU A 148 13.09 3.89 19.83
N THR A 149 13.86 3.58 20.87
CA THR A 149 14.75 2.40 20.87
C THR A 149 13.97 1.11 20.72
N PHE A 150 12.80 1.01 21.38
CA PHE A 150 11.91 -0.13 21.23
C PHE A 150 11.41 -0.27 19.78
N ILE A 151 10.90 0.82 19.19
CA ILE A 151 10.39 0.85 17.81
C ILE A 151 11.51 0.47 16.82
N GLU A 152 12.69 1.07 16.96
CA GLU A 152 13.86 0.81 16.10
C GLU A 152 14.28 -0.66 16.15
N ARG A 153 14.35 -1.24 17.35
CA ARG A 153 14.75 -2.65 17.52
C ARG A 153 13.69 -3.62 17.01
N LYS A 154 12.41 -3.35 17.26
CA LYS A 154 11.32 -4.29 16.97
C LYS A 154 10.86 -4.22 15.52
N PHE A 155 10.66 -3.01 14.98
CA PHE A 155 10.05 -2.81 13.67
C PHE A 155 11.05 -2.34 12.61
N ARG A 156 12.24 -1.87 13.02
CA ARG A 156 13.22 -1.23 12.12
C ARG A 156 12.54 -0.10 11.33
N THR A 157 12.45 -0.24 10.01
CA THR A 157 11.82 0.69 9.07
C THR A 157 10.45 0.23 8.59
N LEU A 158 9.93 -0.90 9.09
CA LEU A 158 8.61 -1.39 8.73
C LEU A 158 7.50 -0.58 9.43
N PRO A 159 6.32 -0.44 8.79
CA PRO A 159 5.16 0.10 9.47
C PRO A 159 4.75 -0.76 10.68
N PHE A 160 4.15 -0.12 11.68
CA PHE A 160 3.62 -0.76 12.87
C PHE A 160 2.32 -0.09 13.30
N ALA A 161 1.44 -0.85 13.94
CA ALA A 161 0.18 -0.33 14.46
C ALA A 161 0.35 0.19 15.89
N LYS A 162 -0.28 1.33 16.24
CA LYS A 162 -0.26 1.87 17.61
C LYS A 162 -0.72 0.84 18.65
N ARG A 163 -1.73 0.03 18.31
CA ARG A 163 -2.24 -1.08 19.15
C ARG A 163 -1.17 -2.09 19.57
N TRP A 164 -0.11 -2.28 18.79
CA TRP A 164 0.98 -3.20 19.17
C TRP A 164 1.82 -2.62 20.30
N LEU A 165 2.05 -1.30 20.32
CA LEU A 165 2.72 -0.63 21.44
C LEU A 165 1.90 -0.71 22.74
N ILE A 166 0.56 -0.68 22.61
CA ILE A 166 -0.36 -0.88 23.74
C ILE A 166 -0.23 -2.32 24.26
N LYS A 167 -0.30 -3.31 23.35
CA LYS A 167 -0.17 -4.73 23.69
C LYS A 167 1.16 -5.08 24.37
N ASP A 168 2.26 -4.45 23.92
CA ASP A 168 3.58 -4.65 24.52
C ASP A 168 3.80 -3.80 25.80
N HIS A 169 2.77 -3.08 26.27
CA HIS A 169 2.82 -2.20 27.44
C HIS A 169 3.97 -1.17 27.42
N ILE A 170 4.34 -0.68 26.24
CA ILE A 170 5.44 0.27 26.05
C ILE A 170 4.97 1.68 25.67
N LEU A 171 3.70 1.81 25.27
CA LEU A 171 3.16 3.09 24.82
C LEU A 171 3.12 4.10 25.97
N ASN A 172 3.78 5.24 25.77
CA ASN A 172 3.59 6.46 26.54
C ASN A 172 3.10 7.53 25.57
N GLU A 173 1.88 8.05 25.77
CA GLU A 173 1.22 8.95 24.81
C GLU A 173 2.01 10.25 24.60
N PHE A 174 2.53 10.86 25.66
CA PHE A 174 3.35 12.06 25.54
C PHE A 174 4.62 11.80 24.72
N ALA A 175 5.33 10.71 25.01
CA ALA A 175 6.52 10.32 24.27
C ALA A 175 6.20 10.03 22.80
N PHE A 176 5.07 9.37 22.52
CA PHE A 176 4.63 9.04 21.16
C PHE A 176 4.31 10.30 20.35
N THR A 177 3.52 11.22 20.91
CA THR A 177 3.23 12.54 20.31
C THR A 177 4.52 13.31 20.02
N HIS A 178 5.45 13.35 20.98
CA HIS A 178 6.73 14.00 20.80
C HIS A 178 7.57 13.37 19.66
N LEU A 179 7.52 12.04 19.47
CA LEU A 179 8.19 11.37 18.35
C LEU A 179 7.55 11.70 16.99
N LEU A 180 6.24 11.94 16.94
CA LEU A 180 5.53 12.39 15.74
C LEU A 180 5.84 13.84 15.40
N GLU A 181 5.69 14.76 16.35
CA GLU A 181 5.96 16.20 16.17
C GLU A 181 7.41 16.46 15.75
N SER A 182 8.34 15.67 16.30
CA SER A 182 9.76 15.73 15.92
C SER A 182 10.06 15.08 14.56
N LYS A 183 9.08 14.53 13.84
CA LYS A 183 9.22 13.84 12.55
C LYS A 183 10.19 12.65 12.62
N CYS A 184 10.28 11.98 13.76
CA CYS A 184 10.94 10.67 13.86
C CYS A 184 10.02 9.57 13.39
N LEU A 185 8.74 9.68 13.73
CA LEU A 185 7.68 8.82 13.22
C LEU A 185 6.91 9.54 12.12
N MET A 186 6.46 8.77 11.14
CA MET A 186 5.42 9.14 10.18
C MET A 186 4.12 8.48 10.60
N ALA A 187 3.00 9.17 10.43
CA ALA A 187 1.68 8.58 10.47
C ALA A 187 1.24 8.22 9.05
N TYR A 188 0.55 7.09 8.90
CA TYR A 188 -0.24 6.76 7.72
C TYR A 188 -1.71 7.00 8.08
N PRO A 189 -2.31 8.12 7.62
CA PRO A 189 -3.72 8.39 7.88
C PRO A 189 -4.60 7.36 7.17
N ILE A 190 -5.83 7.21 7.66
CA ILE A 190 -6.85 6.44 6.95
C ILE A 190 -7.13 7.12 5.62
N PHE A 191 -7.13 6.36 4.53
CA PHE A 191 -7.57 6.86 3.23
C PHE A 191 -9.05 6.57 3.01
N ILE A 192 -9.79 7.60 2.59
CA ILE A 192 -11.22 7.54 2.33
C ILE A 192 -11.45 8.02 0.89
N GLU A 193 -12.27 7.31 0.12
CA GLU A 193 -12.69 7.78 -1.20
C GLU A 193 -13.42 9.12 -1.04
N GLU A 194 -13.04 10.15 -1.82
CA GLU A 194 -13.45 11.54 -1.57
C GLU A 194 -14.98 11.74 -1.51
N SER A 195 -15.73 11.00 -2.32
CA SER A 195 -17.20 11.06 -2.35
C SER A 195 -17.88 10.04 -1.42
N GLY A 196 -17.10 9.36 -0.58
CA GLY A 196 -17.60 8.36 0.37
C GLY A 196 -18.05 7.05 -0.28
N GLN A 197 -17.66 6.79 -1.53
CA GLN A 197 -18.06 5.59 -2.26
C GLN A 197 -17.21 4.37 -1.88
N TRP A 198 -17.75 3.18 -2.18
CA TRP A 198 -17.08 1.91 -1.89
C TRP A 198 -15.87 1.66 -2.77
N VAL A 199 -14.82 1.07 -2.18
CA VAL A 199 -13.57 0.76 -2.87
C VAL A 199 -13.19 -0.70 -2.64
N ALA A 200 -12.97 -1.42 -3.74
CA ALA A 200 -12.40 -2.77 -3.78
C ALA A 200 -10.91 -2.73 -4.15
N GLN A 201 -10.16 -3.69 -3.63
CA GLN A 201 -8.73 -3.91 -3.84
C GLN A 201 -8.46 -5.41 -3.96
N PHE A 202 -7.56 -5.75 -4.85
CA PHE A 202 -6.84 -7.02 -4.88
C PHE A 202 -5.38 -6.69 -5.04
N GLU A 203 -4.52 -7.48 -4.42
CA GLU A 203 -3.09 -7.27 -4.51
C GLU A 203 -2.29 -8.57 -4.47
N HIS A 204 -1.24 -8.61 -5.28
CA HIS A 204 -0.21 -9.63 -5.18
C HIS A 204 1.19 -9.01 -5.18
N THR A 205 2.08 -9.66 -4.45
CA THR A 205 3.52 -9.44 -4.58
C THR A 205 4.07 -10.29 -5.71
N VAL A 206 4.85 -9.66 -6.59
CA VAL A 206 5.52 -10.33 -7.71
C VAL A 206 7.01 -10.06 -7.71
N TYR A 207 7.78 -11.07 -8.07
CA TYR A 207 9.18 -10.95 -8.48
C TYR A 207 9.25 -10.85 -10.01
N ILE A 208 10.05 -9.91 -10.53
CA ILE A 208 10.23 -9.76 -11.98
C ILE A 208 11.42 -10.58 -12.45
N ASP A 209 11.15 -11.65 -13.19
CA ASP A 209 12.16 -12.45 -13.87
C ASP A 209 12.36 -11.98 -15.34
N LYS A 210 13.13 -12.74 -16.12
CA LYS A 210 13.41 -12.44 -17.53
C LYS A 210 12.16 -12.48 -18.43
N SER A 211 11.17 -13.27 -18.05
CA SER A 211 9.97 -13.56 -18.83
C SER A 211 8.75 -12.72 -18.41
N GLY A 212 8.71 -12.26 -17.16
CA GLY A 212 7.60 -11.48 -16.61
C GLY A 212 7.51 -11.56 -15.09
N ALA A 213 6.29 -11.50 -14.57
CA ALA A 213 6.01 -11.66 -13.14
C ALA A 213 5.98 -13.13 -12.71
N VAL A 214 6.72 -13.44 -11.65
CA VAL A 214 6.53 -14.62 -10.80
C VAL A 214 5.73 -14.17 -9.57
N VAL A 215 4.52 -14.70 -9.42
CA VAL A 215 3.63 -14.37 -8.29
C VAL A 215 4.09 -15.09 -7.02
N LEU A 216 4.26 -14.35 -5.92
CA LEU A 216 4.79 -14.86 -4.65
C LEU A 216 3.73 -15.09 -3.57
N THR A 217 2.48 -14.71 -3.84
CA THR A 217 1.34 -14.72 -2.90
C THR A 217 0.10 -15.25 -3.58
#